data_AF-A0AAD9X107-F1
#
_entry.id   AF-A0AAD9X107-F1
#
_cell.length_a   1.000
_cell.length_b   1.000
_cell.length_c   1.000
_cell.angle_alpha   90.00
_cell.angle_beta   90.00
_cell.angle_gamma   90.00
#
_symmetry.space_group_name_H-M   'P 1'
#
loop_
_entity.id
_entity.type
_entity.pdbx_description
1 polymer ?
#
loop_
_entity_poly.entity_id
_entity_poly.type
_entity_poly.pdbx_seq_one_letter_code
_entity_poly.pdbx_strand_id
1 'polypeptide(L)'
;MAFSRVSLLMFCISLISFFFISEASRHHHVKHKHTHHHHIVSEISEPPLSVDPSNDDNAYNSTHAPSHPPEASSSSHDHGIAYNSSASPSPSPSPPKTAHPPNHARAPPPSNAPSNEDDDYNSTGAPSSSPSPAYAANVFDVRKYGAVGDGITDDTEAFKMAWDSACQEEDSAVLLVPYGSSFMIQSTIFTGPCQGGLVFQVDGTLMPPDGPDSWAQKNSKRQWLVFYRLNQMSLQGGGVIDGRGQKWWDLPCKPHKRLFLNENLTMQAIRFFMSSNLTVQGIRVKDSPQFNFRFDNCKNVHVESIHITAPPLSPNTDGIHIENANDVKIYNSVISNGDDCVSIGSGCHDVDIRNITCGPGHGISIGSLGNHNSRACVSNITVRDSVIKSSDNGVRIKTWQGGSGAVSGITFSNIHMNNVKNPIIIDQFYCLSKGCSNQTSAVYVSDIVYESIKGTYDIRSPPMHFACSDSVPCTNLTLSDVELLPAKGDLVSDPYCWNAYGDLQTLIIPPVSCLMEGIPRSILNNDIDHC
;
A
#
# COMPACT_ATOMS: atom_id res chain seq x y z
N MET A 1 28.75 -31.27 -32.11
CA MET A 1 29.86 -31.44 -31.15
C MET A 1 29.30 -31.20 -29.76
N ALA A 2 29.45 -32.15 -28.84
CA ALA A 2 28.88 -32.02 -27.49
C ALA A 2 29.87 -31.32 -26.54
N PHE A 3 29.55 -30.10 -26.11
CA PHE A 3 30.25 -29.47 -25.01
C PHE A 3 29.74 -30.05 -23.69
N SER A 4 30.64 -30.65 -22.90
CA SER A 4 30.30 -31.27 -21.62
C SER A 4 29.90 -30.23 -20.58
N ARG A 5 28.83 -30.53 -19.82
CA ARG A 5 28.36 -29.70 -18.68
C ARG A 5 29.43 -29.43 -17.62
N VAL A 6 30.49 -30.24 -17.58
CA VAL A 6 31.64 -30.10 -16.68
C VAL A 6 32.47 -28.83 -16.98
N SER A 7 32.61 -28.44 -18.25
CA SER A 7 33.38 -27.23 -18.61
C SER A 7 32.72 -25.94 -18.14
N LEU A 8 31.38 -25.87 -18.15
CA LEU A 8 30.65 -24.68 -17.70
C LEU A 8 30.77 -24.51 -16.17
N LEU A 9 30.72 -25.61 -15.42
CA LEU A 9 30.86 -25.60 -13.96
C LEU A 9 32.25 -25.12 -13.51
N MET A 10 33.31 -25.58 -14.20
CA MET A 10 34.68 -25.11 -13.95
C MET A 10 34.87 -23.61 -14.27
N PHE A 11 34.19 -23.10 -15.30
CA PHE A 11 34.23 -21.68 -15.63
C PHE A 11 33.54 -20.81 -14.56
N CYS A 12 32.41 -21.27 -14.01
CA CYS A 12 31.73 -20.59 -12.91
C CYS A 12 32.57 -20.55 -11.62
N ILE A 13 33.25 -21.64 -11.26
CA ILE A 13 34.12 -21.69 -10.07
C ILE A 13 35.30 -20.71 -10.21
N SER A 14 35.91 -20.63 -11.40
CA SER A 14 36.99 -19.68 -11.70
C SER A 14 36.58 -18.21 -11.53
N LEU A 15 35.35 -17.85 -11.88
CA LEU A 15 34.84 -16.48 -11.76
C LEU A 15 34.60 -16.08 -10.29
N ILE A 16 34.12 -17.02 -9.46
CA ILE A 16 33.92 -16.79 -8.01
C ILE A 16 35.26 -16.52 -7.32
N SER A 17 36.32 -17.28 -7.65
CA SER A 17 37.66 -17.07 -7.08
C SER A 17 38.27 -15.70 -7.41
N PHE A 18 37.98 -15.13 -8.59
CA PHE A 18 38.48 -13.81 -8.97
C PHE A 18 37.78 -12.66 -8.22
N PHE A 19 36.50 -12.79 -7.88
CA PHE A 19 35.77 -11.75 -7.14
C PHE A 19 36.26 -11.62 -5.70
N PHE A 20 36.45 -12.72 -4.97
CA PHE A 20 36.95 -12.69 -3.59
C PHE A 20 38.36 -12.07 -3.45
N ILE A 21 39.21 -12.21 -4.47
CA ILE A 21 40.54 -11.58 -4.48
C ILE A 21 40.42 -10.05 -4.71
N SER A 22 39.46 -9.61 -5.52
CA SER A 22 39.26 -8.18 -5.82
C SER A 22 38.69 -7.37 -4.64
N GLU A 23 37.89 -7.98 -3.77
CA GLU A 23 37.34 -7.27 -2.58
C GLU A 23 38.37 -7.16 -1.45
N ALA A 24 39.21 -8.19 -1.27
CA ALA A 24 40.30 -8.15 -0.28
C ALA A 24 41.29 -6.99 -0.51
N SER A 25 41.58 -6.64 -1.78
CA SER A 25 42.45 -5.50 -2.09
C SER A 25 41.82 -4.12 -1.89
N ARG A 26 40.48 -3.98 -1.85
CA ARG A 26 39.84 -2.66 -1.62
C ARG A 26 39.87 -2.22 -0.16
N HIS A 27 39.86 -3.15 0.80
CA HIS A 27 39.83 -2.79 2.22
C HIS A 27 41.15 -2.24 2.78
N HIS A 28 42.27 -2.36 2.06
CA HIS A 28 43.58 -1.95 2.56
C HIS A 28 43.97 -0.47 2.30
N HIS A 29 43.17 0.29 1.54
CA HIS A 29 43.61 1.60 1.01
C HIS A 29 42.93 2.86 1.58
N VAL A 30 42.09 2.74 2.63
CA VAL A 30 41.38 3.88 3.26
C VAL A 30 41.75 4.03 4.74
N LYS A 31 43.04 4.14 5.04
CA LYS A 31 43.57 4.74 6.28
C LYS A 31 44.87 5.48 5.96
N HIS A 32 44.77 6.80 5.76
CA HIS A 32 45.77 7.85 6.04
C HIS A 32 45.49 9.09 5.18
N LYS A 33 44.97 10.16 5.81
CA LYS A 33 45.27 11.59 5.58
C LYS A 33 44.21 12.47 6.24
N HIS A 34 44.53 13.11 7.35
CA HIS A 34 44.88 14.54 7.36
C HIS A 34 45.19 15.01 8.79
N THR A 35 46.25 15.80 8.92
CA THR A 35 46.65 16.48 10.16
C THR A 35 47.01 17.94 9.86
N HIS A 36 46.65 18.81 10.81
CA HIS A 36 47.09 20.20 11.04
C HIS A 36 46.82 21.30 10.00
N HIS A 37 46.10 22.33 10.46
CA HIS A 37 46.66 23.69 10.57
C HIS A 37 46.15 24.39 11.85
N HIS A 38 47.02 25.16 12.52
CA HIS A 38 46.67 26.13 13.58
C HIS A 38 46.04 27.40 12.94
N HIS A 39 45.39 28.37 13.61
CA HIS A 39 45.34 28.89 14.99
C HIS A 39 43.89 29.44 15.26
N ILE A 40 43.46 30.21 16.29
CA ILE A 40 44.09 31.03 17.36
C ILE A 40 43.15 31.15 18.60
N VAL A 41 43.70 31.62 19.74
CA VAL A 41 43.14 32.36 20.93
C VAL A 41 41.62 32.66 20.94
N SER A 42 40.82 32.48 22.01
CA SER A 42 41.01 32.58 23.49
C SER A 42 39.92 31.75 24.27
N GLU A 43 39.84 31.60 25.62
CA GLU A 43 40.73 31.64 26.81
C GLU A 43 39.95 31.15 28.07
N ILE A 44 40.63 30.62 29.11
CA ILE A 44 40.31 30.63 30.59
C ILE A 44 38.92 30.07 31.05
N SER A 45 38.75 29.19 32.05
CA SER A 45 39.53 28.77 33.24
C SER A 45 39.35 27.28 33.62
N GLU A 46 40.19 26.78 34.54
CA GLU A 46 40.28 25.38 35.01
C GLU A 46 40.63 25.33 36.54
N PRO A 47 40.66 24.16 37.22
CA PRO A 47 39.53 23.32 37.65
C PRO A 47 39.22 23.47 39.17
N PRO A 48 39.67 22.68 40.20
CA PRO A 48 40.34 21.36 40.29
C PRO A 48 39.73 20.31 41.28
N LEU A 49 40.29 19.08 41.31
CA LEU A 49 40.20 18.00 42.33
C LEU A 49 38.85 17.23 42.48
N SER A 50 38.69 15.91 42.29
CA SER A 50 39.44 14.67 42.64
C SER A 50 39.23 14.13 44.06
N VAL A 51 38.85 12.85 44.20
CA VAL A 51 39.37 11.81 45.16
C VAL A 51 38.40 10.61 45.24
N ASP A 52 38.96 9.41 45.12
CA ASP A 52 38.45 8.05 45.41
C ASP A 52 39.32 7.50 46.58
N PRO A 53 39.10 6.37 47.31
CA PRO A 53 38.10 5.29 47.18
C PRO A 53 37.57 4.70 48.54
N SER A 54 36.91 3.52 48.49
CA SER A 54 36.76 2.48 49.56
C SER A 54 35.91 2.84 50.81
N ASN A 55 35.15 1.95 51.50
CA ASN A 55 35.45 0.56 51.88
C ASN A 55 34.22 -0.21 52.49
N ASP A 56 34.20 -1.54 52.34
CA ASP A 56 33.67 -2.66 53.17
C ASP A 56 32.31 -2.69 53.95
N ASP A 57 31.67 -3.87 53.81
CA ASP A 57 30.95 -4.73 54.78
C ASP A 57 29.78 -4.21 55.66
N ASN A 58 28.59 -4.83 55.49
CA ASN A 58 28.18 -5.96 56.34
C ASN A 58 26.90 -6.70 55.87
N ALA A 59 26.75 -7.97 56.28
CA ALA A 59 25.71 -8.90 55.84
C ALA A 59 24.42 -8.88 56.69
N TYR A 60 23.31 -9.42 56.17
CA TYR A 60 22.38 -10.28 56.93
C TYR A 60 21.53 -11.21 56.03
N ASN A 61 21.21 -12.41 56.56
CA ASN A 61 20.50 -13.52 55.88
C ASN A 61 19.02 -13.25 55.55
N SER A 62 18.48 -13.86 54.48
CA SER A 62 17.62 -15.08 54.60
C SER A 62 17.00 -15.59 53.28
N THR A 63 17.35 -16.84 52.94
CA THR A 63 16.51 -17.91 52.34
C THR A 63 15.11 -17.59 51.77
N HIS A 64 14.92 -17.79 50.45
CA HIS A 64 14.17 -18.95 49.92
C HIS A 64 14.18 -19.06 48.37
N ALA A 65 14.57 -20.24 47.88
CA ALA A 65 14.11 -20.86 46.63
C ALA A 65 13.27 -22.11 47.05
N PRO A 66 12.45 -22.79 46.21
CA PRO A 66 12.63 -23.11 44.78
C PRO A 66 11.39 -22.69 43.92
N SER A 67 11.11 -23.12 42.67
CA SER A 67 11.58 -24.23 41.80
C SER A 67 11.29 -23.95 40.32
N HIS A 68 12.12 -24.50 39.41
CA HIS A 68 11.92 -24.50 37.95
C HIS A 68 10.87 -25.56 37.47
N PRO A 69 10.44 -25.53 36.18
CA PRO A 69 9.22 -26.20 35.70
C PRO A 69 9.43 -27.64 35.18
N PRO A 70 8.34 -28.37 34.86
CA PRO A 70 8.42 -29.62 34.10
C PRO A 70 8.40 -29.40 32.57
N GLU A 71 9.25 -30.13 31.86
CA GLU A 71 9.25 -30.25 30.40
C GLU A 71 8.19 -31.23 29.88
N ALA A 72 8.12 -31.34 28.54
CA ALA A 72 7.17 -32.13 27.78
C ALA A 72 7.15 -33.64 28.09
N SER A 73 6.02 -34.28 27.77
CA SER A 73 5.98 -35.72 27.48
C SER A 73 5.34 -35.96 26.12
N SER A 74 6.02 -36.78 25.31
CA SER A 74 5.53 -37.30 24.04
C SER A 74 4.67 -38.54 24.28
N SER A 75 3.61 -38.71 23.50
CA SER A 75 3.00 -40.03 23.31
C SER A 75 2.59 -40.23 21.86
N SER A 76 3.15 -41.28 21.26
CA SER A 76 2.87 -41.75 19.91
C SER A 76 1.85 -42.87 19.96
N HIS A 77 0.75 -42.77 19.21
CA HIS A 77 -0.08 -43.93 18.87
C HIS A 77 -0.27 -44.00 17.36
N ASP A 78 0.25 -45.09 16.80
CA ASP A 78 0.19 -45.49 15.40
C ASP A 78 -0.85 -46.60 15.26
N HIS A 79 -1.82 -46.43 14.36
CA HIS A 79 -2.73 -47.49 13.89
C HIS A 79 -3.11 -47.24 12.44
N GLY A 80 -2.27 -47.73 11.51
CA GLY A 80 -2.63 -47.85 10.11
C GLY A 80 -3.50 -49.09 9.84
N ILE A 81 -4.59 -48.91 9.09
CA ILE A 81 -5.18 -49.97 8.24
C ILE A 81 -5.43 -49.36 6.87
N ALA A 82 -4.90 -50.01 5.84
CA ALA A 82 -5.13 -49.66 4.44
C ALA A 82 -5.97 -50.74 3.77
N TYR A 83 -6.91 -50.37 2.90
CA TYR A 83 -7.37 -51.21 1.79
C TYR A 83 -7.79 -50.38 0.58
N ASN A 84 -7.45 -50.90 -0.61
CA ASN A 84 -7.75 -50.34 -1.93
C ASN A 84 -9.26 -50.24 -2.21
N SER A 85 -9.69 -49.24 -2.98
CA SER A 85 -9.99 -49.47 -4.41
C SER A 85 -10.54 -48.25 -5.17
N SER A 86 -10.19 -48.23 -6.45
CA SER A 86 -10.62 -47.35 -7.54
C SER A 86 -12.13 -47.05 -7.66
N ALA A 87 -12.46 -45.77 -7.91
CA ALA A 87 -13.65 -45.37 -8.68
C ALA A 87 -13.41 -44.05 -9.43
N SER A 88 -13.76 -44.02 -10.72
CA SER A 88 -13.71 -42.82 -11.59
C SER A 88 -15.02 -42.01 -11.48
N PRO A 89 -15.04 -40.71 -11.86
CA PRO A 89 -16.15 -39.82 -11.53
C PRO A 89 -17.39 -40.02 -12.41
N SER A 90 -18.58 -39.96 -11.79
CA SER A 90 -19.87 -39.90 -12.47
C SER A 90 -20.30 -38.44 -12.76
N PRO A 91 -21.11 -38.18 -13.80
CA PRO A 91 -21.19 -36.86 -14.42
C PRO A 91 -22.19 -35.88 -13.77
N SER A 92 -21.96 -34.59 -14.03
CA SER A 92 -22.80 -33.47 -13.61
C SER A 92 -24.25 -33.53 -14.13
N PRO A 93 -25.25 -33.13 -13.33
CA PRO A 93 -26.63 -33.00 -13.81
C PRO A 93 -26.79 -31.78 -14.75
N SER A 94 -27.59 -31.95 -15.80
CA SER A 94 -27.92 -30.92 -16.80
C SER A 94 -28.90 -29.87 -16.25
N PRO A 95 -28.93 -28.63 -16.78
CA PRO A 95 -29.77 -27.56 -16.25
C PRO A 95 -31.27 -27.75 -16.55
N PRO A 96 -32.18 -27.29 -15.66
CA PRO A 96 -33.62 -27.33 -15.91
C PRO A 96 -34.04 -26.32 -16.99
N LYS A 97 -35.07 -26.68 -17.74
CA LYS A 97 -35.58 -25.90 -18.88
C LYS A 97 -36.43 -24.71 -18.44
N THR A 98 -36.43 -23.72 -19.32
CA THR A 98 -37.26 -22.50 -19.35
C THR A 98 -38.74 -22.71 -18.96
N ALA A 99 -39.27 -21.79 -18.14
CA ALA A 99 -40.71 -21.54 -18.01
C ALA A 99 -41.00 -20.05 -18.34
N HIS A 100 -42.12 -19.77 -19.00
CA HIS A 100 -42.52 -18.42 -19.39
C HIS A 100 -43.08 -17.58 -18.22
N PRO A 101 -42.99 -16.23 -18.30
CA PRO A 101 -43.50 -15.35 -17.25
C PRO A 101 -45.04 -15.20 -17.29
N PRO A 102 -45.70 -14.99 -16.14
CA PRO A 102 -47.10 -14.56 -16.10
C PRO A 102 -47.25 -13.08 -16.46
N ASN A 103 -48.42 -12.72 -16.99
CA ASN A 103 -48.70 -11.43 -17.60
C ASN A 103 -49.64 -10.59 -16.71
N HIS A 104 -49.57 -9.25 -16.86
CA HIS A 104 -50.42 -8.24 -16.18
C HIS A 104 -50.13 -8.01 -14.67
N ALA A 105 -50.23 -6.79 -14.12
CA ALA A 105 -51.06 -5.64 -14.54
C ALA A 105 -50.29 -4.32 -14.76
N ARG A 106 -50.93 -3.43 -15.53
CA ARG A 106 -50.42 -2.12 -16.00
C ARG A 106 -51.03 -1.00 -15.15
N ALA A 107 -50.20 -0.23 -14.44
CA ALA A 107 -50.63 1.01 -13.79
C ALA A 107 -50.68 2.17 -14.81
N PRO A 108 -51.60 3.16 -14.64
CA PRO A 108 -51.80 4.25 -15.60
C PRO A 108 -50.80 5.42 -15.41
N PRO A 109 -50.55 6.23 -16.46
CA PRO A 109 -49.73 7.43 -16.36
C PRO A 109 -50.52 8.62 -15.74
N PRO A 110 -49.87 9.51 -14.98
CA PRO A 110 -50.47 10.77 -14.57
C PRO A 110 -50.58 11.77 -15.75
N SER A 111 -51.60 12.61 -15.69
CA SER A 111 -52.08 13.49 -16.77
C SER A 111 -51.45 14.89 -16.79
N ASN A 112 -51.39 15.50 -17.99
CA ASN A 112 -51.08 16.91 -18.20
C ASN A 112 -52.26 17.86 -17.88
N ALA A 113 -51.94 19.18 -17.86
CA ALA A 113 -52.82 20.36 -17.91
C ALA A 113 -53.40 20.85 -16.56
N PRO A 114 -53.64 22.17 -16.38
CA PRO A 114 -53.80 23.19 -17.43
C PRO A 114 -52.89 24.44 -17.36
N SER A 115 -52.91 25.15 -18.49
CA SER A 115 -52.46 26.52 -18.73
C SER A 115 -53.28 27.58 -17.96
N ASN A 116 -52.68 28.76 -17.73
CA ASN A 116 -53.36 30.05 -17.67
C ASN A 116 -52.39 31.18 -18.07
N GLU A 117 -52.76 31.90 -19.13
CA GLU A 117 -52.48 33.33 -19.38
C GLU A 117 -53.28 34.15 -18.31
N ASP A 118 -53.06 35.42 -17.99
CA ASP A 118 -52.04 36.46 -18.25
C ASP A 118 -52.18 37.46 -17.07
N ASP A 119 -51.17 38.27 -16.74
CA ASP A 119 -51.35 39.70 -16.38
C ASP A 119 -50.01 40.42 -16.10
N ASP A 120 -49.95 41.70 -16.49
CA ASP A 120 -48.75 42.54 -16.63
C ASP A 120 -48.49 43.45 -15.42
N TYR A 121 -47.23 43.54 -14.96
CA TYR A 121 -46.66 44.84 -14.55
C TYR A 121 -45.11 44.91 -14.59
N ASN A 122 -44.61 45.39 -15.72
CA ASN A 122 -43.42 46.25 -15.90
C ASN A 122 -42.61 46.67 -14.63
N SER A 123 -41.30 46.32 -14.56
CA SER A 123 -40.15 47.27 -14.69
C SER A 123 -38.87 46.88 -13.90
N THR A 124 -37.74 47.30 -14.48
CA THR A 124 -36.35 47.41 -13.97
C THR A 124 -35.59 46.18 -13.42
N GLY A 125 -34.38 45.96 -13.96
CA GLY A 125 -33.32 45.22 -13.26
C GLY A 125 -32.79 43.97 -13.97
N ALA A 126 -32.32 44.07 -15.22
CA ALA A 126 -31.48 43.01 -15.80
C ALA A 126 -30.08 43.05 -15.15
N PRO A 127 -29.63 42.00 -14.45
CA PRO A 127 -28.21 41.83 -14.17
C PRO A 127 -27.54 41.49 -15.50
N SER A 128 -26.52 42.23 -15.90
CA SER A 128 -25.72 41.82 -17.04
C SER A 128 -25.09 40.45 -16.73
N SER A 129 -25.32 39.49 -17.62
CA SER A 129 -24.54 38.26 -17.65
C SER A 129 -23.13 38.63 -18.08
N SER A 130 -22.32 39.08 -17.11
CA SER A 130 -20.88 39.17 -17.26
C SER A 130 -20.41 37.76 -17.62
N PRO A 131 -19.71 37.57 -18.75
CA PRO A 131 -19.02 36.32 -18.98
C PRO A 131 -18.02 36.19 -17.83
N SER A 132 -18.14 35.14 -17.02
CA SER A 132 -16.95 34.68 -16.30
C SER A 132 -15.85 34.50 -17.36
N PRO A 133 -14.62 34.95 -17.11
CA PRO A 133 -13.54 34.63 -18.02
C PRO A 133 -13.36 33.12 -17.95
N ALA A 134 -13.90 32.42 -18.95
CA ALA A 134 -13.38 31.15 -19.36
C ALA A 134 -11.98 31.46 -19.88
N TYR A 135 -11.01 31.48 -18.96
CA TYR A 135 -9.60 31.41 -19.30
C TYR A 135 -9.49 30.21 -20.23
N ALA A 136 -9.19 30.49 -21.50
CA ALA A 136 -8.96 29.45 -22.48
C ALA A 136 -7.64 28.81 -22.07
N ALA A 137 -7.71 27.80 -21.19
CA ALA A 137 -6.54 27.15 -20.63
C ALA A 137 -5.62 26.72 -21.79
N ASN A 138 -4.34 27.02 -21.71
CA ASN A 138 -3.44 26.82 -22.83
C ASN A 138 -3.32 25.30 -23.08
N VAL A 139 -3.92 24.81 -24.19
CA VAL A 139 -4.05 23.36 -24.48
C VAL A 139 -2.92 22.85 -25.39
N PHE A 140 -2.04 22.09 -24.76
CA PHE A 140 -0.90 21.38 -25.33
C PHE A 140 -1.32 19.97 -25.74
N ASP A 141 -2.02 19.86 -26.86
CA ASP A 141 -2.35 18.58 -27.51
C ASP A 141 -1.07 17.92 -28.03
N VAL A 142 -0.73 16.74 -27.50
CA VAL A 142 0.52 16.01 -27.81
C VAL A 142 0.71 15.73 -29.30
N ARG A 143 -0.36 15.66 -30.10
CA ARG A 143 -0.28 15.46 -31.56
C ARG A 143 0.32 16.68 -32.27
N LYS A 144 0.11 17.90 -31.73
CA LYS A 144 0.76 19.12 -32.25
C LYS A 144 2.28 19.11 -32.04
N TYR A 145 2.76 18.27 -31.12
CA TYR A 145 4.17 18.01 -30.83
C TYR A 145 4.71 16.77 -31.57
N GLY A 146 3.94 16.19 -32.48
CA GLY A 146 4.36 15.07 -33.34
C GLY A 146 3.98 13.68 -32.84
N ALA A 147 3.20 13.56 -31.76
CA ALA A 147 2.71 12.26 -31.30
C ALA A 147 1.75 11.62 -32.33
N VAL A 148 1.99 10.36 -32.67
CA VAL A 148 1.24 9.60 -33.68
C VAL A 148 -0.05 9.02 -33.09
N GLY A 149 0.00 8.46 -31.88
CA GLY A 149 -1.19 7.98 -31.19
C GLY A 149 -1.77 6.66 -31.73
N ASP A 150 -0.93 5.78 -32.27
CA ASP A 150 -1.27 4.45 -32.82
C ASP A 150 -1.09 3.26 -31.84
N GLY A 151 -0.53 3.51 -30.65
CA GLY A 151 -0.26 2.53 -29.60
C GLY A 151 1.01 1.68 -29.80
N ILE A 152 1.83 2.03 -30.81
CA ILE A 152 3.00 1.28 -31.28
C ILE A 152 4.22 2.20 -31.41
N THR A 153 4.05 3.38 -31.99
CA THR A 153 5.09 4.40 -32.20
C THR A 153 5.52 4.99 -30.86
N ASP A 154 6.82 5.27 -30.71
CA ASP A 154 7.40 5.88 -29.50
C ASP A 154 7.10 7.38 -29.46
N ASP A 155 6.00 7.74 -28.80
CA ASP A 155 5.49 9.11 -28.69
C ASP A 155 6.19 9.93 -27.59
N THR A 156 7.21 9.35 -26.92
CA THR A 156 7.86 9.91 -25.72
C THR A 156 8.37 11.34 -25.89
N GLU A 157 9.04 11.65 -27.01
CA GLU A 157 9.64 12.97 -27.21
C GLU A 157 8.56 14.04 -27.48
N ALA A 158 7.45 13.68 -28.13
CA ALA A 158 6.31 14.57 -28.30
C ALA A 158 5.65 14.93 -26.96
N PHE A 159 5.52 13.95 -26.06
CA PHE A 159 5.03 14.18 -24.70
C PHE A 159 5.96 15.07 -23.87
N LYS A 160 7.28 14.90 -23.98
CA LYS A 160 8.25 15.78 -23.31
C LYS A 160 8.17 17.21 -23.83
N MET A 161 8.16 17.41 -25.15
CA MET A 161 8.05 18.77 -25.71
C MET A 161 6.73 19.45 -25.35
N ALA A 162 5.61 18.71 -25.33
CA ALA A 162 4.32 19.21 -24.86
C ALA A 162 4.36 19.59 -23.37
N TRP A 163 4.98 18.74 -22.53
CA TRP A 163 5.17 19.01 -21.10
C TRP A 163 6.04 20.24 -20.86
N ASP A 164 7.23 20.28 -21.45
CA ASP A 164 8.19 21.36 -21.27
C ASP A 164 7.57 22.70 -21.70
N SER A 165 6.79 22.71 -22.79
CA SER A 165 6.03 23.90 -23.22
C SER A 165 4.97 24.30 -22.20
N ALA A 166 4.09 23.37 -21.80
CA ALA A 166 3.02 23.64 -20.83
C ALA A 166 3.54 24.09 -19.46
N CYS A 167 4.73 23.61 -19.06
CA CYS A 167 5.36 23.90 -17.79
C CYS A 167 6.01 25.31 -17.74
N GLN A 168 6.18 25.98 -18.88
CA GLN A 168 6.64 27.38 -18.96
C GLN A 168 5.51 28.42 -18.91
N GLU A 169 4.24 28.00 -19.01
CA GLU A 169 3.11 28.93 -18.94
C GLU A 169 2.95 29.48 -17.52
N GLU A 170 2.81 30.81 -17.39
CA GLU A 170 2.57 31.49 -16.10
C GLU A 170 1.14 31.20 -15.58
N ASP A 171 0.17 31.13 -16.50
CA ASP A 171 -1.21 30.71 -16.23
C ASP A 171 -1.35 29.18 -16.23
N SER A 172 -2.52 28.67 -15.85
CA SER A 172 -2.75 27.22 -15.82
C SER A 172 -2.84 26.61 -17.24
N ALA A 173 -2.04 25.57 -17.46
CA ALA A 173 -1.90 24.87 -18.74
C ALA A 173 -2.49 23.45 -18.70
N VAL A 174 -2.94 22.96 -19.86
CA VAL A 174 -3.48 21.60 -20.05
C VAL A 174 -2.63 20.83 -21.06
N LEU A 175 -1.90 19.81 -20.61
CA LEU A 175 -1.35 18.79 -21.51
C LEU A 175 -2.45 17.79 -21.83
N LEU A 176 -2.85 17.71 -23.10
CA LEU A 176 -3.98 16.90 -23.56
C LEU A 176 -3.51 15.63 -24.28
N VAL A 177 -3.93 14.48 -23.74
CA VAL A 177 -3.92 13.18 -24.42
C VAL A 177 -5.32 12.93 -24.98
N PRO A 178 -5.53 13.12 -26.29
CA PRO A 178 -6.86 13.19 -26.89
C PRO A 178 -7.55 11.82 -26.95
N TYR A 179 -8.87 11.85 -26.78
CA TYR A 179 -9.76 10.71 -27.00
C TYR A 179 -9.58 10.09 -28.39
N GLY A 180 -9.71 8.76 -28.48
CA GLY A 180 -9.61 8.00 -29.73
C GLY A 180 -8.18 7.67 -30.18
N SER A 181 -7.16 8.18 -29.49
CA SER A 181 -5.74 7.85 -29.73
C SER A 181 -5.14 7.03 -28.59
N SER A 182 -4.12 6.24 -28.90
CA SER A 182 -3.35 5.43 -27.94
C SER A 182 -1.87 5.76 -28.05
N PHE A 183 -1.20 6.17 -26.99
CA PHE A 183 0.18 6.65 -27.06
C PHE A 183 1.11 5.70 -26.32
N MET A 184 2.13 5.19 -27.01
CA MET A 184 3.17 4.37 -26.39
C MET A 184 4.31 5.26 -25.92
N ILE A 185 4.58 5.25 -24.62
CA ILE A 185 5.56 6.13 -23.97
C ILE A 185 6.54 5.28 -23.18
N GLN A 186 7.84 5.55 -23.32
CA GLN A 186 8.91 4.94 -22.53
C GLN A 186 8.92 5.45 -21.07
N SER A 187 9.79 4.89 -20.23
CA SER A 187 10.10 5.46 -18.91
C SER A 187 10.43 6.96 -19.03
N THR A 188 9.63 7.81 -18.39
CA THR A 188 9.67 9.27 -18.54
C THR A 188 9.52 9.95 -17.18
N ILE A 189 10.39 10.93 -16.91
CA ILE A 189 10.33 11.78 -15.72
C ILE A 189 9.91 13.17 -16.15
N PHE A 190 8.65 13.49 -15.88
CA PHE A 190 8.06 14.82 -16.03
C PHE A 190 8.44 15.65 -14.80
N THR A 191 9.25 16.69 -15.02
CA THR A 191 9.94 17.42 -13.95
C THR A 191 9.41 18.84 -13.84
N GLY A 192 9.23 19.31 -12.61
CA GLY A 192 8.97 20.70 -12.25
C GLY A 192 10.13 21.36 -11.48
N PRO A 193 9.91 22.55 -10.90
CA PRO A 193 8.62 23.26 -10.84
C PRO A 193 8.19 23.80 -12.20
N CYS A 194 6.87 23.87 -12.41
CA CYS A 194 6.28 24.65 -13.50
C CYS A 194 5.96 26.06 -13.02
N GLN A 195 5.82 27.01 -13.95
CA GLN A 195 5.53 28.41 -13.60
C GLN A 195 4.09 28.56 -13.07
N GLY A 196 3.11 28.06 -13.83
CA GLY A 196 1.71 27.93 -13.45
C GLY A 196 1.31 26.50 -13.03
N GLY A 197 0.03 26.34 -12.68
CA GLY A 197 -0.57 25.04 -12.33
C GLY A 197 -0.86 24.18 -13.55
N LEU A 198 -0.59 22.87 -13.48
CA LEU A 198 -0.56 21.99 -14.65
C LEU A 198 -1.60 20.87 -14.59
N VAL A 199 -2.42 20.77 -15.64
CA VAL A 199 -3.40 19.69 -15.82
C VAL A 199 -2.90 18.70 -16.88
N PHE A 200 -2.66 17.46 -16.49
CA PHE A 200 -2.44 16.33 -17.39
C PHE A 200 -3.81 15.68 -17.66
N GLN A 201 -4.43 16.05 -18.77
CA GLN A 201 -5.74 15.56 -19.21
C GLN A 201 -5.57 14.28 -20.04
N VAL A 202 -5.99 13.14 -19.50
CA VAL A 202 -5.97 11.83 -20.15
C VAL A 202 -7.37 11.42 -20.58
N ASP A 203 -7.71 11.66 -21.84
CA ASP A 203 -8.97 11.21 -22.46
C ASP A 203 -8.76 10.05 -23.45
N GLY A 204 -7.54 9.91 -23.98
CA GLY A 204 -7.09 8.76 -24.78
C GLY A 204 -6.60 7.58 -23.92
N THR A 205 -5.70 6.77 -24.50
CA THR A 205 -5.01 5.70 -23.75
C THR A 205 -3.50 5.94 -23.70
N LEU A 206 -2.88 5.73 -22.54
CA LEU A 206 -1.42 5.68 -22.37
C LEU A 206 -0.98 4.24 -22.10
N MET A 207 0.18 3.85 -22.63
CA MET A 207 0.76 2.51 -22.41
C MET A 207 2.29 2.49 -22.53
N PRO A 208 2.99 1.60 -21.81
CA PRO A 208 4.42 1.39 -21.97
C PRO A 208 4.74 0.47 -23.16
N PRO A 209 6.03 0.27 -23.49
CA PRO A 209 6.45 -0.87 -24.31
C PRO A 209 5.98 -2.20 -23.69
N ASP A 210 5.52 -3.11 -24.53
CA ASP A 210 4.87 -4.36 -24.13
C ASP A 210 5.87 -5.42 -23.63
N GLY A 211 6.11 -5.39 -22.32
CA GLY A 211 6.97 -6.32 -21.57
C GLY A 211 8.42 -5.85 -21.39
N PRO A 212 9.16 -6.44 -20.44
CA PRO A 212 10.46 -5.97 -19.98
C PRO A 212 11.55 -5.95 -21.05
N ASP A 213 11.47 -6.78 -22.08
CA ASP A 213 12.46 -6.84 -23.17
C ASP A 213 12.25 -5.76 -24.24
N SER A 214 11.05 -5.20 -24.33
CA SER A 214 10.71 -4.09 -25.24
C SER A 214 11.16 -2.73 -24.70
N TRP A 215 11.63 -2.66 -23.45
CA TRP A 215 12.12 -1.44 -22.80
C TRP A 215 13.56 -1.15 -23.20
N ALA A 216 13.84 0.09 -23.63
CA ALA A 216 15.18 0.49 -24.02
C ALA A 216 16.18 0.31 -22.85
N GLN A 217 17.36 -0.26 -23.12
CA GLN A 217 18.33 -0.64 -22.08
C GLN A 217 18.79 0.52 -21.17
N LYS A 218 18.74 1.76 -21.67
CA LYS A 218 19.07 2.98 -20.93
C LYS A 218 17.98 3.43 -19.93
N ASN A 219 16.76 2.90 -20.05
CA ASN A 219 15.60 3.31 -19.27
C ASN A 219 15.48 2.49 -17.98
N SER A 220 15.00 3.14 -16.91
CA SER A 220 14.76 2.45 -15.65
C SER A 220 13.61 1.47 -15.76
N LYS A 221 13.85 0.17 -15.54
CA LYS A 221 12.79 -0.86 -15.49
C LYS A 221 12.00 -0.87 -14.16
N ARG A 222 12.17 0.15 -13.31
CA ARG A 222 11.54 0.27 -11.98
C ARG A 222 10.38 1.28 -11.90
N GLN A 223 10.23 2.15 -12.90
CA GLN A 223 9.23 3.22 -12.90
C GLN A 223 8.92 3.64 -14.35
N TRP A 224 7.64 3.92 -14.64
CA TRP A 224 7.20 4.34 -15.97
C TRP A 224 6.95 5.84 -16.05
N LEU A 225 5.83 6.34 -15.53
CA LEU A 225 5.49 7.75 -15.51
C LEU A 225 5.85 8.32 -14.13
N VAL A 226 6.82 9.24 -14.09
CA VAL A 226 7.25 9.89 -12.85
C VAL A 226 6.96 11.38 -12.92
N PHE A 227 6.25 11.89 -11.93
CA PHE A 227 5.90 13.28 -11.74
C PHE A 227 6.72 13.83 -10.57
N TYR A 228 7.70 14.68 -10.86
CA TYR A 228 8.78 15.02 -9.93
C TYR A 228 8.88 16.53 -9.65
N ARG A 229 8.91 16.91 -8.37
CA ARG A 229 9.01 18.32 -7.91
C ARG A 229 7.93 19.24 -8.48
N LEU A 230 6.69 18.77 -8.47
CA LEU A 230 5.54 19.54 -8.92
C LEU A 230 4.78 20.14 -7.76
N ASN A 231 4.16 21.28 -8.05
CA ASN A 231 3.26 21.97 -7.16
C ASN A 231 2.01 22.34 -7.96
N GLN A 232 0.81 22.08 -7.45
CA GLN A 232 -0.46 22.35 -8.14
C GLN A 232 -0.57 21.60 -9.48
N MET A 233 -0.57 20.26 -9.42
CA MET A 233 -0.76 19.40 -10.58
C MET A 233 -2.02 18.55 -10.45
N SER A 234 -2.82 18.48 -11.52
CA SER A 234 -3.93 17.54 -11.67
C SER A 234 -3.63 16.48 -12.73
N LEU A 235 -3.72 15.19 -12.39
CA LEU A 235 -3.79 14.09 -13.36
C LEU A 235 -5.25 13.63 -13.44
N GLN A 236 -5.93 13.92 -14.55
CA GLN A 236 -7.38 13.76 -14.63
C GLN A 236 -7.83 13.30 -16.01
N GLY A 237 -9.10 12.88 -16.14
CA GLY A 237 -9.74 12.64 -17.43
C GLY A 237 -10.50 11.32 -17.51
N GLY A 238 -11.18 11.10 -18.63
CA GLY A 238 -12.03 9.92 -18.84
C GLY A 238 -11.32 8.71 -19.45
N GLY A 239 -10.01 8.80 -19.69
CA GLY A 239 -9.19 7.84 -20.43
C GLY A 239 -8.67 6.66 -19.61
N VAL A 240 -7.65 5.99 -20.16
CA VAL A 240 -7.07 4.76 -19.62
C VAL A 240 -5.54 4.83 -19.57
N ILE A 241 -4.95 4.39 -18.46
CA ILE A 241 -3.52 4.14 -18.33
C ILE A 241 -3.33 2.62 -18.20
N ASP A 242 -2.84 1.98 -19.27
CA ASP A 242 -2.65 0.53 -19.38
C ASP A 242 -1.19 0.19 -19.11
N GLY A 243 -0.89 -0.47 -17.99
CA GLY A 243 0.47 -0.84 -17.59
C GLY A 243 1.07 -2.03 -18.34
N ARG A 244 0.30 -2.78 -19.16
CA ARG A 244 0.73 -3.98 -19.91
C ARG A 244 1.50 -5.00 -19.05
N GLY A 245 0.97 -5.29 -17.86
CA GLY A 245 1.63 -6.08 -16.82
C GLY A 245 1.87 -7.56 -17.11
N GLN A 246 1.12 -8.18 -18.04
CA GLN A 246 1.14 -9.64 -18.26
C GLN A 246 2.55 -10.23 -18.42
N LYS A 247 3.33 -9.71 -19.37
CA LYS A 247 4.71 -10.16 -19.63
C LYS A 247 5.69 -9.93 -18.46
N TRP A 248 5.36 -9.05 -17.52
CA TRP A 248 6.16 -8.83 -16.31
C TRP A 248 5.80 -9.84 -15.21
N TRP A 249 4.54 -10.24 -15.11
CA TRP A 249 4.08 -11.27 -14.17
C TRP A 249 4.50 -12.68 -14.62
N ASP A 250 4.59 -12.91 -15.93
CA ASP A 250 5.06 -14.17 -16.54
C ASP A 250 6.58 -14.42 -16.40
N LEU A 251 7.34 -13.45 -15.87
CA LEU A 251 8.76 -13.63 -15.60
C LEU A 251 8.99 -14.77 -14.59
N PRO A 252 10.01 -15.64 -14.77
CA PRO A 252 10.22 -16.81 -13.92
C PRO A 252 10.55 -16.49 -12.45
N CYS A 253 10.89 -15.23 -12.13
CA CYS A 253 11.09 -14.75 -10.76
C CYS A 253 9.78 -14.32 -10.05
N LYS A 254 8.63 -14.26 -10.74
CA LYS A 254 7.41 -13.61 -10.23
C LYS A 254 6.24 -14.51 -9.79
N PRO A 255 6.22 -15.84 -10.02
CA PRO A 255 5.29 -16.71 -9.28
C PRO A 255 5.91 -17.96 -8.62
N HIS A 256 5.52 -18.19 -7.37
CA HIS A 256 5.46 -19.49 -6.67
C HIS A 256 6.73 -20.32 -6.40
N LYS A 257 7.96 -19.86 -6.70
CA LYS A 257 9.17 -20.57 -6.24
C LYS A 257 10.16 -19.68 -5.48
N ARG A 258 10.53 -20.22 -4.32
CA ARG A 258 11.53 -19.77 -3.35
C ARG A 258 12.78 -19.11 -3.97
N LEU A 259 13.26 -18.09 -3.24
CA LEU A 259 14.64 -17.58 -3.19
C LEU A 259 15.12 -16.74 -4.39
N PHE A 260 15.33 -15.45 -4.09
CA PHE A 260 16.42 -14.60 -4.57
C PHE A 260 16.83 -14.71 -6.05
N LEU A 261 16.13 -13.99 -6.92
CA LEU A 261 16.79 -13.28 -8.04
C LEU A 261 16.05 -11.96 -8.32
N ASN A 262 16.61 -10.87 -7.78
CA ASN A 262 16.32 -9.47 -8.13
C ASN A 262 14.90 -8.92 -7.87
N GLU A 263 14.75 -8.17 -6.77
CA GLU A 263 13.75 -7.09 -6.61
C GLU A 263 13.93 -5.93 -7.62
N ASN A 264 14.91 -6.04 -8.53
CA ASN A 264 15.35 -4.96 -9.43
C ASN A 264 14.48 -4.77 -10.68
N LEU A 265 13.44 -5.58 -10.91
CA LEU A 265 12.78 -5.75 -12.21
C LEU A 265 11.25 -5.57 -12.18
N THR A 266 10.74 -4.62 -11.40
CA THR A 266 9.29 -4.34 -11.34
C THR A 266 8.99 -2.87 -11.53
N MET A 267 8.22 -2.58 -12.58
CA MET A 267 7.84 -1.22 -12.97
C MET A 267 6.62 -0.74 -12.18
N GLN A 268 6.79 0.32 -11.40
CA GLN A 268 5.67 1.10 -10.86
C GLN A 268 5.10 1.97 -11.98
N ALA A 269 3.78 1.97 -12.18
CA ALA A 269 3.16 2.65 -13.33
C ALA A 269 3.20 4.17 -13.20
N ILE A 270 2.64 4.72 -12.11
CA ILE A 270 2.53 6.16 -11.89
C ILE A 270 3.15 6.50 -10.54
N ARG A 271 4.19 7.34 -10.52
CA ARG A 271 4.85 7.79 -9.28
C ARG A 271 4.87 9.31 -9.19
N PHE A 272 4.26 9.86 -8.17
CA PHE A 272 4.48 11.23 -7.73
C PHE A 272 5.61 11.23 -6.69
N PHE A 273 6.60 12.11 -6.87
CA PHE A 273 7.78 12.16 -6.01
C PHE A 273 8.16 13.61 -5.66
N MET A 274 8.40 13.90 -4.37
CA MET A 274 8.78 15.23 -3.87
C MET A 274 7.82 16.35 -4.33
N SER A 275 6.51 16.10 -4.33
CA SER A 275 5.51 16.95 -5.01
C SER A 275 4.32 17.28 -4.11
N SER A 276 3.74 18.47 -4.26
CA SER A 276 2.69 19.01 -3.39
C SER A 276 1.45 19.52 -4.13
N ASN A 277 0.31 19.59 -3.43
CA ASN A 277 -0.96 20.07 -3.99
C ASN A 277 -1.34 19.29 -5.25
N LEU A 278 -1.51 17.97 -5.09
CA LEU A 278 -1.74 17.02 -6.17
C LEU A 278 -3.20 16.59 -6.21
N THR A 279 -3.80 16.58 -7.40
CA THR A 279 -5.12 15.97 -7.64
C THR A 279 -5.00 14.81 -8.63
N VAL A 280 -5.67 13.69 -8.35
CA VAL A 280 -5.83 12.59 -9.30
C VAL A 280 -7.32 12.24 -9.40
N GLN A 281 -7.94 12.41 -10.58
CA GLN A 281 -9.40 12.32 -10.69
C GLN A 281 -9.91 11.57 -11.93
N GLY A 282 -10.85 10.65 -11.72
CA GLY A 282 -11.69 10.04 -12.77
C GLY A 282 -11.01 9.03 -13.71
N ILE A 283 -9.68 9.00 -13.74
CA ILE A 283 -8.91 8.11 -14.62
C ILE A 283 -9.06 6.63 -14.27
N ARG A 284 -8.92 5.78 -15.30
CA ARG A 284 -8.85 4.33 -15.15
C ARG A 284 -7.41 3.86 -15.31
N VAL A 285 -6.92 3.06 -14.38
CA VAL A 285 -5.61 2.40 -14.48
C VAL A 285 -5.84 0.90 -14.53
N LYS A 286 -5.13 0.19 -15.42
CA LYS A 286 -5.21 -1.26 -15.46
C LYS A 286 -3.86 -1.93 -15.66
N ASP A 287 -3.78 -3.16 -15.18
CA ASP A 287 -2.70 -4.11 -15.47
C ASP A 287 -1.28 -3.55 -15.21
N SER A 288 -1.07 -2.84 -14.09
CA SER A 288 0.28 -2.40 -13.71
C SER A 288 1.20 -3.60 -13.38
N PRO A 289 2.47 -3.64 -13.86
CA PRO A 289 3.47 -4.65 -13.48
C PRO A 289 3.79 -4.73 -11.98
N GLN A 290 3.51 -3.65 -11.25
CA GLN A 290 3.64 -3.50 -9.80
C GLN A 290 2.60 -2.47 -9.32
N PHE A 291 2.95 -1.56 -8.39
CA PHE A 291 2.06 -0.53 -7.88
C PHE A 291 1.46 0.31 -9.02
N ASN A 292 0.18 0.60 -8.94
CA ASN A 292 -0.53 1.43 -9.93
C ASN A 292 -0.21 2.91 -9.66
N PHE A 293 -0.43 3.38 -8.43
CA PHE A 293 0.05 4.68 -7.94
C PHE A 293 1.04 4.53 -6.80
N ARG A 294 2.07 5.40 -6.80
CA ARG A 294 2.89 5.69 -5.63
C ARG A 294 2.98 7.19 -5.39
N PHE A 295 2.69 7.64 -4.17
CA PHE A 295 2.99 8.99 -3.69
C PHE A 295 4.12 8.88 -2.68
N ASP A 296 5.25 9.53 -2.97
CA ASP A 296 6.49 9.39 -2.20
C ASP A 296 7.04 10.79 -1.87
N ASN A 297 7.14 11.12 -0.59
CA ASN A 297 7.51 12.44 -0.11
C ASN A 297 6.57 13.53 -0.69
N CYS A 298 5.26 13.36 -0.48
CA CYS A 298 4.21 14.19 -1.08
C CYS A 298 3.32 14.87 -0.03
N LYS A 299 2.82 16.08 -0.31
CA LYS A 299 1.94 16.84 0.61
C LYS A 299 0.67 17.32 -0.07
N ASN A 300 -0.46 17.28 0.63
CA ASN A 300 -1.78 17.67 0.13
C ASN A 300 -2.13 16.93 -1.17
N VAL A 301 -2.44 15.65 -1.02
CA VAL A 301 -2.76 14.74 -2.13
C VAL A 301 -4.24 14.42 -2.08
N HIS A 302 -4.95 14.63 -3.19
CA HIS A 302 -6.36 14.30 -3.33
C HIS A 302 -6.58 13.32 -4.50
N VAL A 303 -7.00 12.09 -4.18
CA VAL A 303 -7.38 11.05 -5.14
C VAL A 303 -8.90 10.87 -5.08
N GLU A 304 -9.56 10.91 -6.23
CA GLU A 304 -11.02 11.04 -6.31
C GLU A 304 -11.59 10.25 -7.51
N SER A 305 -12.58 9.39 -7.26
CA SER A 305 -13.35 8.70 -8.30
C SER A 305 -12.53 7.88 -9.32
N ILE A 306 -11.37 7.34 -8.93
CA ILE A 306 -10.52 6.53 -9.83
C ILE A 306 -10.95 5.05 -9.85
N HIS A 307 -10.59 4.36 -10.93
CA HIS A 307 -10.83 2.92 -11.08
C HIS A 307 -9.52 2.19 -11.39
N ILE A 308 -9.16 1.19 -10.57
CA ILE A 308 -7.95 0.37 -10.73
C ILE A 308 -8.34 -1.10 -10.91
N THR A 309 -7.83 -1.74 -11.97
CA THR A 309 -8.08 -3.17 -12.24
C THR A 309 -6.81 -3.93 -12.63
N ALA A 310 -6.46 -4.98 -11.90
CA ALA A 310 -5.47 -5.99 -12.28
C ALA A 310 -5.98 -7.40 -11.89
N PRO A 311 -5.44 -8.49 -12.45
CA PRO A 311 -5.86 -9.85 -12.12
C PRO A 311 -5.69 -10.19 -10.62
N PRO A 312 -6.55 -11.03 -10.00
CA PRO A 312 -6.46 -11.34 -8.57
C PRO A 312 -5.18 -12.07 -8.13
N LEU A 313 -4.38 -12.55 -9.07
CA LEU A 313 -3.11 -13.26 -8.83
C LEU A 313 -1.90 -12.48 -9.38
N SER A 314 -2.06 -11.22 -9.80
CA SER A 314 -0.93 -10.41 -10.28
C SER A 314 -0.05 -9.95 -9.11
N PRO A 315 1.24 -10.31 -9.05
CA PRO A 315 2.07 -10.09 -7.87
C PRO A 315 2.47 -8.62 -7.68
N ASN A 316 2.21 -8.11 -6.47
CA ASN A 316 2.59 -6.77 -5.99
C ASN A 316 1.96 -5.62 -6.78
N THR A 317 0.71 -5.81 -7.20
CA THR A 317 -0.02 -4.81 -7.99
C THR A 317 -0.83 -3.84 -7.12
N ASP A 318 -0.23 -3.30 -6.06
CA ASP A 318 -0.89 -2.40 -5.11
C ASP A 318 -1.66 -1.28 -5.84
N GLY A 319 -2.85 -0.93 -5.32
CA GLY A 319 -3.67 0.13 -5.91
C GLY A 319 -3.03 1.49 -5.71
N ILE A 320 -3.02 1.97 -4.48
CA ILE A 320 -2.38 3.22 -4.09
C ILE A 320 -1.38 2.96 -2.97
N HIS A 321 -0.10 3.18 -3.24
CA HIS A 321 0.94 3.19 -2.23
C HIS A 321 1.26 4.64 -1.81
N ILE A 322 1.33 4.91 -0.50
CA ILE A 322 1.77 6.21 0.03
C ILE A 322 2.94 6.02 1.01
N GLU A 323 3.96 6.86 0.91
CA GLU A 323 5.15 6.80 1.77
C GLU A 323 5.72 8.22 1.96
N ASN A 324 6.12 8.57 3.19
CA ASN A 324 6.54 9.92 3.57
C ASN A 324 5.53 11.02 3.16
N ALA A 325 4.23 10.71 3.15
CA ALA A 325 3.19 11.56 2.57
C ALA A 325 2.18 12.05 3.60
N ASN A 326 1.82 13.34 3.55
CA ASN A 326 0.89 13.96 4.49
C ASN A 326 -0.22 14.79 3.83
N ASP A 327 -1.29 15.05 4.58
CA ASP A 327 -2.55 15.64 4.09
C ASP A 327 -3.11 14.84 2.89
N VAL A 328 -3.32 13.53 3.06
CA VAL A 328 -3.73 12.63 1.96
C VAL A 328 -5.22 12.28 2.05
N LYS A 329 -5.95 12.45 0.95
CA LYS A 329 -7.40 12.19 0.83
C LYS A 329 -7.66 11.23 -0.31
N ILE A 330 -8.22 10.06 -0.06
CA ILE A 330 -8.51 9.04 -1.09
C ILE A 330 -9.99 8.67 -1.03
N TYR A 331 -10.77 9.14 -2.00
CA TYR A 331 -12.24 9.06 -1.97
C TYR A 331 -12.87 8.36 -3.17
N ASN A 332 -14.06 7.76 -2.95
CA ASN A 332 -15.03 7.34 -3.98
C ASN A 332 -14.46 6.40 -5.07
N SER A 333 -13.44 5.61 -4.75
CA SER A 333 -12.64 4.87 -5.73
C SER A 333 -12.91 3.36 -5.71
N VAL A 334 -12.67 2.68 -6.83
CA VAL A 334 -12.86 1.23 -6.97
C VAL A 334 -11.55 0.56 -7.36
N ILE A 335 -11.07 -0.39 -6.55
CA ILE A 335 -9.75 -0.99 -6.71
C ILE A 335 -9.88 -2.52 -6.61
N SER A 336 -9.46 -3.23 -7.66
CA SER A 336 -9.39 -4.69 -7.75
C SER A 336 -8.02 -5.09 -8.30
N ASN A 337 -7.28 -5.92 -7.59
CA ASN A 337 -5.89 -6.25 -7.90
C ASN A 337 -5.45 -7.58 -7.23
N GLY A 338 -4.15 -7.91 -7.32
CA GLY A 338 -3.53 -9.04 -6.64
C GLY A 338 -2.65 -8.69 -5.43
N ASP A 339 -2.76 -7.47 -4.88
CA ASP A 339 -2.04 -7.07 -3.64
C ASP A 339 -2.84 -6.00 -2.87
N ASP A 340 -2.21 -5.16 -2.03
CA ASP A 340 -2.93 -4.17 -1.21
C ASP A 340 -3.78 -3.18 -2.04
N CYS A 341 -5.01 -2.92 -1.59
CA CYS A 341 -5.90 -1.92 -2.18
C CYS A 341 -5.33 -0.51 -1.99
N VAL A 342 -4.96 -0.21 -0.73
CA VAL A 342 -4.15 0.95 -0.34
C VAL A 342 -3.09 0.44 0.64
N SER A 343 -1.83 0.80 0.44
CA SER A 343 -0.71 0.50 1.34
C SER A 343 -0.04 1.78 1.86
N ILE A 344 0.07 1.90 3.18
CA ILE A 344 0.54 3.10 3.88
C ILE A 344 1.91 2.81 4.53
N GLY A 345 2.97 3.38 3.96
CA GLY A 345 4.35 3.26 4.43
C GLY A 345 4.69 4.20 5.58
N SER A 346 5.98 4.23 5.94
CA SER A 346 6.50 5.10 7.00
C SER A 346 6.47 6.58 6.60
N GLY A 347 6.42 7.47 7.61
CA GLY A 347 6.44 8.92 7.45
C GLY A 347 5.07 9.52 7.11
N CYS A 348 4.01 8.71 7.06
CA CYS A 348 2.67 9.15 6.71
C CYS A 348 1.87 9.67 7.91
N HIS A 349 1.21 10.81 7.74
CA HIS A 349 0.28 11.37 8.73
C HIS A 349 -0.85 12.16 8.06
N ASP A 350 -1.97 12.33 8.78
CA ASP A 350 -3.16 13.06 8.31
C ASP A 350 -3.74 12.49 7.00
N VAL A 351 -4.25 11.25 7.08
CA VAL A 351 -4.78 10.50 5.93
C VAL A 351 -6.26 10.14 6.13
N ASP A 352 -7.16 10.60 5.24
CA ASP A 352 -8.60 10.24 5.23
C ASP A 352 -8.93 9.41 3.97
N ILE A 353 -9.34 8.17 4.18
CA ILE A 353 -9.68 7.19 3.15
C ILE A 353 -11.18 6.89 3.27
N ARG A 354 -11.97 7.14 2.23
CA ARG A 354 -13.44 7.08 2.36
C ARG A 354 -14.16 6.58 1.12
N ASN A 355 -15.23 5.81 1.33
CA ASN A 355 -16.09 5.32 0.25
C ASN A 355 -15.30 4.60 -0.85
N ILE A 356 -14.41 3.69 -0.44
CA ILE A 356 -13.62 2.88 -1.36
C ILE A 356 -14.21 1.47 -1.43
N THR A 357 -14.34 0.95 -2.65
CA THR A 357 -14.62 -0.47 -2.87
C THR A 357 -13.32 -1.19 -3.20
N CYS A 358 -12.77 -1.89 -2.22
CA CYS A 358 -11.60 -2.74 -2.37
C CYS A 358 -12.02 -4.19 -2.66
N GLY A 359 -11.40 -4.82 -3.65
CA GLY A 359 -11.32 -6.27 -3.73
C GLY A 359 -11.81 -6.89 -5.04
N PRO A 360 -11.23 -8.04 -5.46
CA PRO A 360 -10.20 -8.83 -4.76
C PRO A 360 -8.84 -8.10 -4.62
N GLY A 361 -8.00 -8.60 -3.70
CA GLY A 361 -6.71 -8.02 -3.31
C GLY A 361 -6.32 -8.42 -1.88
N HIS A 362 -5.41 -7.67 -1.25
CA HIS A 362 -4.96 -7.88 0.15
C HIS A 362 -5.58 -6.93 1.19
N GLY A 363 -6.55 -6.08 0.80
CA GLY A 363 -7.22 -5.15 1.73
C GLY A 363 -6.51 -3.80 1.88
N ILE A 364 -6.81 -3.06 2.96
CA ILE A 364 -6.17 -1.78 3.28
C ILE A 364 -5.14 -2.02 4.38
N SER A 365 -3.88 -1.69 4.09
CA SER A 365 -2.73 -2.06 4.93
C SER A 365 -1.90 -0.86 5.38
N ILE A 366 -1.69 -0.74 6.67
CA ILE A 366 -0.62 0.06 7.26
C ILE A 366 0.63 -0.82 7.34
N GLY A 367 1.69 -0.42 6.64
CA GLY A 367 2.99 -1.07 6.57
C GLY A 367 3.31 -1.78 5.25
N SER A 368 4.38 -2.56 5.17
CA SER A 368 5.14 -3.10 6.31
C SER A 368 6.11 -2.08 6.93
N LEU A 369 5.97 -1.81 8.23
CA LEU A 369 6.74 -0.77 8.93
C LEU A 369 7.96 -1.34 9.68
N GLY A 370 9.07 -0.60 9.74
CA GLY A 370 10.24 -0.97 10.53
C GLY A 370 11.19 -1.99 9.89
N ASN A 371 11.10 -2.21 8.56
CA ASN A 371 11.96 -3.15 7.84
C ASN A 371 13.46 -2.90 8.12
N HIS A 372 14.27 -3.95 8.18
CA HIS A 372 15.70 -3.88 8.52
C HIS A 372 16.00 -3.14 9.84
N ASN A 373 15.16 -3.35 10.85
CA ASN A 373 15.25 -2.72 12.18
C ASN A 373 15.25 -1.18 12.11
N SER A 374 14.52 -0.62 11.14
CA SER A 374 14.39 0.83 10.97
C SER A 374 13.31 1.40 11.89
N ARG A 375 13.42 2.71 12.17
CA ARG A 375 12.38 3.48 12.85
C ARG A 375 11.30 3.84 11.84
N ALA A 376 10.04 3.59 12.18
CA ALA A 376 8.89 3.91 11.35
C ALA A 376 7.82 4.68 12.13
N CYS A 377 7.20 5.65 11.46
CA CYS A 377 6.20 6.53 12.07
C CYS A 377 4.97 6.62 11.17
N VAL A 378 3.79 6.33 11.71
CA VAL A 378 2.50 6.56 11.05
C VAL A 378 1.49 7.08 12.08
N SER A 379 0.77 8.16 11.78
CA SER A 379 -0.24 8.67 12.71
C SER A 379 -1.46 9.31 12.04
N ASN A 380 -2.56 9.45 12.78
CA ASN A 380 -3.79 10.10 12.34
C ASN A 380 -4.30 9.60 10.97
N ILE A 381 -4.67 8.32 10.92
CA ILE A 381 -5.18 7.66 9.71
C ILE A 381 -6.65 7.29 9.95
N THR A 382 -7.55 7.75 9.10
CA THR A 382 -8.97 7.36 9.11
C THR A 382 -9.32 6.60 7.83
N VAL A 383 -9.97 5.45 7.98
CA VAL A 383 -10.50 4.63 6.89
C VAL A 383 -11.97 4.35 7.17
N ARG A 384 -12.87 4.81 6.30
CA ARG A 384 -14.30 4.75 6.60
C ARG A 384 -15.25 4.63 5.42
N ASP A 385 -16.51 4.33 5.74
CA ASP A 385 -17.63 4.28 4.80
C ASP A 385 -17.37 3.34 3.60
N SER A 386 -16.61 2.26 3.80
CA SER A 386 -15.94 1.50 2.71
C SER A 386 -16.36 0.04 2.66
N VAL A 387 -16.15 -0.60 1.49
CA VAL A 387 -16.49 -2.02 1.26
C VAL A 387 -15.24 -2.79 0.88
N ILE A 388 -14.96 -3.89 1.59
CA ILE A 388 -13.87 -4.81 1.26
C ILE A 388 -14.44 -6.19 0.95
N LYS A 389 -14.14 -6.74 -0.23
CA LYS A 389 -14.80 -7.97 -0.73
C LYS A 389 -13.82 -8.97 -1.36
N SER A 390 -13.94 -10.25 -1.02
CA SER A 390 -13.13 -11.33 -1.62
C SER A 390 -11.61 -11.07 -1.58
N SER A 391 -11.16 -10.42 -0.51
CA SER A 391 -9.77 -10.06 -0.27
C SER A 391 -9.13 -10.98 0.78
N ASP A 392 -7.81 -11.16 0.71
CA ASP A 392 -7.07 -11.94 1.71
C ASP A 392 -7.09 -11.28 3.10
N ASN A 393 -7.18 -9.94 3.18
CA ASN A 393 -7.39 -9.22 4.43
C ASN A 393 -8.41 -8.09 4.24
N GLY A 394 -8.97 -7.60 5.34
CA GLY A 394 -9.81 -6.41 5.39
C GLY A 394 -8.96 -5.18 5.70
N VAL A 395 -8.86 -4.87 6.98
CA VAL A 395 -7.97 -3.81 7.51
C VAL A 395 -6.79 -4.45 8.24
N ARG A 396 -5.58 -4.00 7.93
CA ARG A 396 -4.33 -4.63 8.37
C ARG A 396 -3.32 -3.62 8.89
N ILE A 397 -2.67 -3.94 10.01
CA ILE A 397 -1.43 -3.31 10.45
C ILE A 397 -0.33 -4.39 10.44
N LYS A 398 0.75 -4.17 9.68
CA LYS A 398 1.88 -5.10 9.55
C LYS A 398 3.20 -4.39 9.89
N THR A 399 3.92 -4.87 10.91
CA THR A 399 5.21 -4.31 11.32
C THR A 399 6.27 -5.40 11.43
N TRP A 400 7.50 -5.07 11.07
CA TRP A 400 8.63 -5.99 11.09
C TRP A 400 9.15 -6.17 12.51
N GLN A 401 9.48 -7.42 12.83
CA GLN A 401 10.28 -7.73 14.00
C GLN A 401 11.61 -6.98 13.95
N GLY A 402 12.01 -6.40 15.07
CA GLY A 402 13.25 -5.62 15.20
C GLY A 402 13.09 -4.13 14.92
N GLY A 403 11.98 -3.68 14.31
CA GLY A 403 11.71 -2.26 14.04
C GLY A 403 11.53 -1.39 15.30
N SER A 404 11.44 -0.07 15.13
CA SER A 404 11.14 0.89 16.20
C SER A 404 10.23 2.03 15.72
N GLY A 405 9.92 3.00 16.60
CA GLY A 405 8.94 4.05 16.36
C GLY A 405 7.51 3.60 16.68
N ALA A 406 6.52 4.30 16.14
CA ALA A 406 5.11 4.17 16.54
C ALA A 406 4.10 4.26 15.38
N VAL A 407 2.97 3.58 15.58
CA VAL A 407 1.72 3.70 14.83
C VAL A 407 0.62 4.09 15.80
N SER A 408 -0.02 5.25 15.63
CA SER A 408 -1.07 5.69 16.56
C SER A 408 -2.16 6.58 15.96
N GLY A 409 -3.33 6.60 16.61
CA GLY A 409 -4.47 7.40 16.17
C GLY A 409 -5.03 6.88 14.85
N ILE A 410 -5.32 5.59 14.79
CA ILE A 410 -5.83 4.92 13.59
C ILE A 410 -7.30 4.58 13.80
N THR A 411 -8.18 5.01 12.90
CA THR A 411 -9.62 4.71 12.95
C THR A 411 -10.06 3.94 11.71
N PHE A 412 -10.63 2.76 11.90
CA PHE A 412 -11.32 1.97 10.89
C PHE A 412 -12.81 1.95 11.25
N SER A 413 -13.65 2.75 10.58
CA SER A 413 -15.07 2.92 10.96
C SER A 413 -16.07 2.70 9.82
N ASN A 414 -17.22 2.09 10.09
CA ASN A 414 -18.27 1.85 9.08
C ASN A 414 -17.73 1.12 7.82
N ILE A 415 -17.19 -0.10 8.02
CA ILE A 415 -16.59 -0.91 6.95
C ILE A 415 -17.39 -2.19 6.75
N HIS A 416 -17.86 -2.43 5.52
CA HIS A 416 -18.56 -3.67 5.16
C HIS A 416 -17.61 -4.72 4.57
N MET A 417 -17.56 -5.90 5.20
CA MET A 417 -16.76 -7.05 4.78
C MET A 417 -17.63 -8.05 4.01
N ASN A 418 -17.17 -8.53 2.86
CA ASN A 418 -17.87 -9.55 2.08
C ASN A 418 -16.93 -10.69 1.67
N ASN A 419 -17.05 -11.84 2.34
CA ASN A 419 -16.19 -13.01 2.15
C ASN A 419 -14.68 -12.63 2.17
N VAL A 420 -14.28 -11.85 3.17
CA VAL A 420 -12.89 -11.42 3.40
C VAL A 420 -12.20 -12.44 4.31
N LYS A 421 -10.96 -12.83 4.01
CA LYS A 421 -10.31 -13.95 4.72
C LYS A 421 -9.76 -13.58 6.10
N ASN A 422 -9.04 -12.46 6.24
CA ASN A 422 -8.62 -11.90 7.53
C ASN A 422 -9.19 -10.47 7.69
N PRO A 423 -10.47 -10.30 8.06
CA PRO A 423 -11.14 -8.99 8.15
C PRO A 423 -10.38 -7.93 8.97
N ILE A 424 -9.86 -8.29 10.15
CA ILE A 424 -9.11 -7.38 11.02
C ILE A 424 -7.84 -8.09 11.47
N ILE A 425 -6.67 -7.50 11.22
CA ILE A 425 -5.38 -8.08 11.59
C ILE A 425 -4.35 -7.04 12.03
N ILE A 426 -3.69 -7.31 13.16
CA ILE A 426 -2.41 -6.70 13.55
C ILE A 426 -1.37 -7.83 13.60
N ASP A 427 -0.24 -7.62 12.92
CA ASP A 427 0.90 -8.55 12.88
C ASP A 427 2.21 -7.78 13.09
N GLN A 428 2.75 -7.80 14.31
CA GLN A 428 4.09 -7.29 14.63
C GLN A 428 5.19 -8.35 14.44
N PHE A 429 4.86 -9.55 13.95
CA PHE A 429 5.81 -10.66 13.73
C PHE A 429 6.28 -10.78 12.27
N TYR A 430 5.95 -9.81 11.42
CA TYR A 430 6.21 -9.85 9.99
C TYR A 430 7.71 -10.03 9.67
N CYS A 431 8.04 -11.00 8.80
CA CYS A 431 9.40 -11.24 8.35
C CYS A 431 9.48 -12.07 7.05
N LEU A 432 10.69 -12.17 6.46
CA LEU A 432 10.93 -12.85 5.18
C LEU A 432 10.80 -14.39 5.20
N SER A 433 10.82 -15.04 6.36
CA SER A 433 10.94 -16.50 6.45
C SER A 433 10.05 -17.13 7.51
N LYS A 434 9.53 -18.33 7.24
CA LYS A 434 8.77 -19.10 8.23
C LYS A 434 9.74 -19.67 9.26
N GLY A 435 9.95 -18.93 10.36
CA GLY A 435 10.87 -19.29 11.44
C GLY A 435 11.87 -18.20 11.86
N CYS A 436 11.55 -16.91 11.67
CA CYS A 436 12.33 -15.84 12.30
C CYS A 436 12.19 -15.92 13.82
N SER A 437 13.31 -15.82 14.54
CA SER A 437 13.30 -15.72 16.01
C SER A 437 12.62 -14.43 16.46
N ASN A 438 11.85 -14.49 17.55
CA ASN A 438 11.25 -13.31 18.17
C ASN A 438 12.34 -12.28 18.52
N GLN A 439 12.20 -11.05 18.03
CA GLN A 439 13.07 -9.92 18.40
C GLN A 439 12.47 -9.08 19.53
N THR A 440 13.33 -8.42 20.30
CA THR A 440 12.94 -7.65 21.49
C THR A 440 12.58 -6.18 21.20
N SER A 441 12.61 -5.75 19.94
CA SER A 441 12.07 -4.46 19.49
C SER A 441 11.01 -4.67 18.42
N ALA A 442 10.00 -3.80 18.41
CA ALA A 442 9.01 -3.68 17.35
C ALA A 442 8.51 -2.23 17.29
N VAL A 443 7.89 -1.85 16.18
CA VAL A 443 7.14 -0.59 16.06
C VAL A 443 5.95 -0.64 17.03
N TYR A 444 5.85 0.29 17.96
CA TYR A 444 4.76 0.39 18.93
C TYR A 444 3.43 0.67 18.23
N VAL A 445 2.34 0.05 18.69
CA VAL A 445 1.00 0.21 18.08
C VAL A 445 0.02 0.58 19.19
N SER A 446 -0.50 1.80 19.15
CA SER A 446 -1.45 2.30 20.15
C SER A 446 -2.63 3.02 19.51
N ASP A 447 -3.70 3.24 20.27
CA ASP A 447 -4.80 4.15 19.91
C ASP A 447 -5.45 3.77 18.56
N ILE A 448 -5.86 2.49 18.45
CA ILE A 448 -6.44 1.91 17.24
C ILE A 448 -7.94 1.64 17.49
N VAL A 449 -8.80 2.28 16.71
CA VAL A 449 -10.25 2.15 16.81
C VAL A 449 -10.79 1.31 15.66
N TYR A 450 -11.55 0.27 15.99
CA TYR A 450 -12.33 -0.55 15.07
C TYR A 450 -13.81 -0.39 15.40
N GLU A 451 -14.55 0.35 14.57
CA GLU A 451 -15.93 0.75 14.84
C GLU A 451 -16.88 0.34 13.70
N SER A 452 -18.06 -0.21 14.00
CA SER A 452 -19.09 -0.51 12.98
C SER A 452 -18.55 -1.36 11.80
N ILE A 453 -17.67 -2.33 12.07
CA ILE A 453 -17.11 -3.21 11.04
C ILE A 453 -17.97 -4.48 10.94
N LYS A 454 -18.70 -4.63 9.83
CA LYS A 454 -19.78 -5.63 9.73
C LYS A 454 -19.73 -6.45 8.45
N GLY A 455 -20.18 -7.70 8.50
CA GLY A 455 -20.44 -8.53 7.34
C GLY A 455 -19.88 -9.93 7.45
N THR A 456 -19.23 -10.43 6.41
CA THR A 456 -18.85 -11.85 6.29
C THR A 456 -17.37 -12.11 6.02
N TYR A 457 -16.89 -13.22 6.58
CA TYR A 457 -15.50 -13.67 6.44
C TYR A 457 -15.37 -15.11 5.91
N ASP A 458 -14.21 -15.43 5.33
CA ASP A 458 -13.90 -16.78 4.86
C ASP A 458 -13.37 -17.64 6.01
N ILE A 459 -14.08 -18.72 6.33
CA ILE A 459 -13.83 -19.61 7.48
C ILE A 459 -12.45 -20.32 7.50
N ARG A 460 -11.61 -20.14 6.47
CA ARG A 460 -10.24 -20.66 6.44
C ARG A 460 -9.29 -19.95 7.42
N SER A 461 -9.73 -18.87 8.06
CA SER A 461 -8.99 -18.15 9.12
C SER A 461 -9.97 -17.46 10.10
N PRO A 462 -9.52 -17.18 11.33
CA PRO A 462 -10.28 -16.35 12.27
C PRO A 462 -10.61 -14.95 11.69
N PRO A 463 -11.75 -14.34 12.08
CA PRO A 463 -12.14 -13.02 11.60
C PRO A 463 -11.28 -11.88 12.15
N MET A 464 -10.65 -12.09 13.31
CA MET A 464 -9.85 -11.12 14.04
C MET A 464 -8.54 -11.79 14.52
N HIS A 465 -7.40 -11.15 14.28
CA HIS A 465 -6.08 -11.66 14.65
C HIS A 465 -5.14 -10.54 15.10
N PHE A 466 -4.91 -10.43 16.41
CA PHE A 466 -4.02 -9.45 17.01
C PHE A 466 -2.75 -10.14 17.54
N ALA A 467 -1.66 -10.12 16.78
CA ALA A 467 -0.39 -10.70 17.18
C ALA A 467 0.66 -9.61 17.43
N CYS A 468 0.85 -9.29 18.71
CA CYS A 468 1.69 -8.19 19.17
C CYS A 468 2.97 -8.67 19.87
N SER A 469 4.04 -7.88 19.83
CA SER A 469 5.36 -8.25 20.38
C SER A 469 5.33 -8.40 21.90
N ASP A 470 6.01 -9.41 22.44
CA ASP A 470 6.13 -9.65 23.89
C ASP A 470 6.72 -8.45 24.65
N SER A 471 7.69 -7.75 24.03
CA SER A 471 8.36 -6.59 24.62
C SER A 471 7.67 -5.26 24.31
N VAL A 472 6.93 -5.17 23.21
CA VAL A 472 6.25 -3.96 22.74
C VAL A 472 4.79 -4.30 22.39
N PRO A 473 3.93 -4.55 23.40
CA PRO A 473 2.51 -4.87 23.22
C PRO A 473 1.75 -3.81 22.44
N CYS A 474 0.66 -4.22 21.79
CA CYS A 474 -0.32 -3.27 21.27
C CYS A 474 -1.22 -2.79 22.40
N THR A 475 -1.60 -1.51 22.42
CA THR A 475 -2.41 -0.92 23.50
C THR A 475 -3.51 0.00 22.99
N ASN A 476 -4.45 0.33 23.88
CA ASN A 476 -5.60 1.19 23.60
C ASN A 476 -6.31 0.81 22.28
N LEU A 477 -6.47 -0.51 22.07
CA LEU A 477 -7.31 -1.04 20.99
C LEU A 477 -8.77 -0.87 21.42
N THR A 478 -9.58 -0.18 20.64
CA THR A 478 -11.01 -0.02 20.91
C THR A 478 -11.81 -0.80 19.88
N LEU A 479 -12.67 -1.71 20.32
CA LEU A 479 -13.61 -2.42 19.44
C LEU A 479 -15.06 -2.03 19.81
N SER A 480 -15.83 -1.61 18.81
CA SER A 480 -17.23 -1.17 18.97
C SER A 480 -18.06 -1.56 17.74
N ASP A 481 -19.24 -2.13 17.95
CA ASP A 481 -20.21 -2.52 16.91
C ASP A 481 -19.63 -3.41 15.78
N VAL A 482 -18.72 -4.33 16.13
CA VAL A 482 -18.10 -5.27 15.16
C VAL A 482 -18.90 -6.58 15.09
N GLU A 483 -19.36 -6.94 13.89
CA GLU A 483 -20.15 -8.15 13.62
C GLU A 483 -19.65 -8.88 12.37
N LEU A 484 -18.86 -9.94 12.56
CA LEU A 484 -18.23 -10.71 11.50
C LEU A 484 -18.72 -12.17 11.55
N LEU A 485 -19.54 -12.53 10.56
CA LEU A 485 -20.16 -13.85 10.44
C LEU A 485 -19.47 -14.72 9.37
N PRO A 486 -19.44 -16.06 9.53
CA PRO A 486 -18.95 -16.94 8.47
C PRO A 486 -19.74 -16.74 7.16
N ALA A 487 -19.05 -16.55 6.04
CA ALA A 487 -19.68 -16.42 4.73
C ALA A 487 -20.37 -17.73 4.26
N LYS A 488 -20.01 -18.87 4.86
CA LYS A 488 -20.58 -20.20 4.62
C LYS A 488 -20.51 -21.04 5.89
N GLY A 489 -21.62 -21.72 6.21
CA GLY A 489 -21.76 -22.51 7.43
C GLY A 489 -21.97 -21.64 8.68
N ASP A 490 -22.27 -22.28 9.80
CA ASP A 490 -22.70 -21.59 11.04
C ASP A 490 -21.62 -21.59 12.13
N LEU A 491 -20.47 -22.24 11.89
CA LEU A 491 -19.36 -22.27 12.84
C LEU A 491 -18.60 -20.94 12.79
N VAL A 492 -18.62 -20.21 13.91
CA VAL A 492 -17.83 -18.99 14.07
C VAL A 492 -16.50 -19.35 14.73
N SER A 493 -15.38 -19.01 14.10
CA SER A 493 -14.04 -19.20 14.66
C SER A 493 -13.70 -18.15 15.70
N ASP A 494 -13.09 -18.57 16.81
CA ASP A 494 -12.62 -17.67 17.87
C ASP A 494 -11.52 -16.72 17.37
N PRO A 495 -11.53 -15.43 17.77
CA PRO A 495 -10.43 -14.50 17.55
C PRO A 495 -9.10 -14.97 18.14
N TYR A 496 -8.01 -14.54 17.53
CA TYR A 496 -6.67 -14.69 18.09
C TYR A 496 -6.20 -13.36 18.69
N CYS A 497 -5.67 -13.39 19.91
CA CYS A 497 -4.98 -12.26 20.54
C CYS A 497 -3.70 -12.75 21.22
N TRP A 498 -2.62 -11.99 21.08
CA TRP A 498 -1.37 -12.18 21.80
C TRP A 498 -0.75 -10.83 22.12
N ASN A 499 -0.52 -10.57 23.41
CA ASN A 499 0.01 -9.32 23.98
C ASN A 499 -0.70 -8.04 23.48
N ALA A 500 -2.01 -8.12 23.29
CA ALA A 500 -2.86 -7.05 22.77
C ALA A 500 -3.82 -6.55 23.85
N TYR A 501 -3.80 -5.23 24.11
CA TYR A 501 -4.54 -4.60 25.20
C TYR A 501 -5.52 -3.55 24.70
N GLY A 502 -6.72 -3.54 25.28
CA GLY A 502 -7.81 -2.69 24.82
C GLY A 502 -9.16 -3.01 25.45
N ASP A 503 -10.17 -2.26 25.02
CA ASP A 503 -11.52 -2.27 25.58
C ASP A 503 -12.58 -2.65 24.52
N LEU A 504 -13.58 -3.42 24.93
CA LEU A 504 -14.76 -3.74 24.13
C LEU A 504 -15.92 -2.84 24.57
N GLN A 505 -16.30 -1.87 23.74
CA GLN A 505 -17.35 -0.89 24.08
C GLN A 505 -18.77 -1.42 23.87
N THR A 506 -18.93 -2.45 23.07
CA THR A 506 -20.21 -3.15 22.82
C THR A 506 -19.99 -4.67 22.85
N LEU A 507 -21.08 -5.43 22.72
CA LEU A 507 -20.97 -6.82 22.31
C LEU A 507 -20.31 -6.88 20.92
N ILE A 508 -19.38 -7.82 20.75
CA ILE A 508 -18.66 -8.09 19.51
C ILE A 508 -18.95 -9.52 19.05
N ILE A 509 -19.09 -9.74 17.74
CA ILE A 509 -19.34 -11.06 17.15
C ILE A 509 -18.21 -11.38 16.15
N PRO A 510 -17.46 -12.48 16.33
CA PRO A 510 -17.40 -13.32 17.55
C PRO A 510 -16.85 -12.56 18.77
N PRO A 511 -17.16 -13.02 20.00
CA PRO A 511 -16.60 -12.46 21.22
C PRO A 511 -15.07 -12.48 21.24
N VAL A 512 -14.44 -11.38 21.66
CA VAL A 512 -12.98 -11.22 21.68
C VAL A 512 -12.43 -11.39 23.11
N SER A 513 -12.72 -12.53 23.74
CA SER A 513 -12.33 -12.79 25.15
C SER A 513 -10.82 -12.95 25.38
N CYS A 514 -10.01 -12.88 24.32
CA CYS A 514 -8.55 -12.90 24.39
C CYS A 514 -7.92 -11.50 24.48
N LEU A 515 -8.69 -10.42 24.28
CA LEU A 515 -8.18 -9.06 24.44
C LEU A 515 -8.01 -8.75 25.93
N MET A 516 -6.88 -8.14 26.30
CA MET A 516 -6.53 -7.88 27.69
C MET A 516 -6.90 -6.45 28.10
N GLU A 517 -7.52 -6.27 29.26
CA GLU A 517 -7.84 -4.93 29.78
C GLU A 517 -6.62 -4.24 30.41
N GLY A 518 -6.62 -2.91 30.40
CA GLY A 518 -5.64 -2.07 31.12
C GLY A 518 -4.29 -1.88 30.43
N ILE A 519 -3.31 -1.36 31.19
CA ILE A 519 -1.97 -1.02 30.67
C ILE A 519 -0.96 -2.14 31.00
N PRO A 520 -0.25 -2.70 30.01
CA PRO A 520 0.77 -3.72 30.26
C PRO A 520 1.93 -3.21 31.10
N ARG A 521 2.38 -4.02 32.06
CA ARG A 521 3.49 -3.67 32.97
C ARG A 521 4.83 -3.43 32.26
N SER A 522 5.03 -4.01 31.07
CA SER A 522 6.23 -3.79 30.25
C SER A 522 6.35 -2.34 29.78
N ILE A 523 5.23 -1.63 29.60
CA ILE A 523 5.21 -0.22 29.19
C ILE A 523 5.53 0.71 30.37
N LEU A 524 5.00 0.42 31.55
CA LEU A 524 5.22 1.25 32.74
C LEU A 524 6.69 1.32 33.20
N ASN A 525 7.54 0.41 32.71
CA ASN A 525 8.93 0.24 33.12
C ASN A 525 9.96 0.60 32.02
N ASN A 526 9.52 0.91 30.79
CA ASN A 526 10.40 1.11 29.64
C ASN A 526 10.09 2.44 28.93
N ASP A 527 11.12 3.16 28.49
CA ASP A 527 10.94 4.27 27.53
C ASP A 527 10.49 3.72 26.17
N ILE A 528 9.32 4.15 25.70
CA ILE A 528 8.80 3.81 24.36
C ILE A 528 9.34 4.81 23.34
N ASP A 529 9.82 4.32 22.19
CA ASP A 529 10.20 5.12 21.03
C ASP A 529 8.95 5.70 20.35
N HIS A 530 8.55 6.90 20.77
CA HIS A 530 7.44 7.65 20.19
C HIS A 530 7.83 8.36 18.90
N CYS A 531 6.82 8.67 18.08
CA CYS A 531 6.89 9.54 16.91
C CYS A 531 6.31 10.93 17.20
#